data_AF-A0AA43UBN7-F1
#
_entry.id   AF-A0AA43UBN7-F1
#
_cell.length_a   1.000
_cell.length_b   1.000
_cell.length_c   1.000
_cell.angle_alpha   90.00
_cell.angle_beta   90.00
_cell.angle_gamma   90.00
#
_symmetry.space_group_name_H-M   'P 1'
#
loop_
_entity.id
_entity.type
_entity.pdbx_description
1 polymer ?
#
loop_
_entity_poly.entity_id
_entity_poly.type
_entity_poly.pdbx_seq_one_letter_code
_entity_poly.pdbx_strand_id
1 'polypeptide(L)'
;MTHEELIARINELAAKRKAEGLTPEEEKERKELHQLYLKGFRSGIKTQIEGMKVVDSKGKDVTPDKLKEIQKKRHLHNRHLDKE
;
A
#
# COMPACT_ATOMS: atom_id res chain seq x y z
N MET A 1 -0.33 7.30 19.38
CA MET A 1 -1.05 7.75 18.18
C MET A 1 -1.58 6.53 17.46
N THR A 2 -2.89 6.37 17.40
CA THR A 2 -3.58 5.30 16.68
C THR A 2 -3.66 5.63 15.18
N HIS A 3 -4.01 4.65 14.36
CA HIS A 3 -4.17 4.87 12.91
C HIS A 3 -5.24 5.91 12.59
N GLU A 4 -6.34 5.91 13.36
CA GLU A 4 -7.46 6.84 13.20
C GLU A 4 -7.06 8.27 13.58
N GLU A 5 -6.34 8.44 14.69
CA GLU A 5 -5.78 9.73 15.10
C GLU A 5 -4.84 10.31 14.03
N LEU A 6 -4.04 9.45 13.40
CA LEU A 6 -3.12 9.85 12.34
C LEU A 6 -3.87 10.33 11.08
N ILE A 7 -4.92 9.62 10.67
CA ILE A 7 -5.75 10.02 9.52
C ILE A 7 -6.48 11.33 9.83
N ALA A 8 -7.05 11.46 11.03
CA ALA A 8 -7.74 12.67 11.46
C ALA A 8 -6.81 13.89 11.38
N ARG A 9 -5.59 13.76 11.90
CA ARG A 9 -4.58 14.83 11.85
C ARG A 9 -4.15 15.20 10.44
N ILE A 10 -3.97 14.21 9.56
CA ILE A 10 -3.67 14.47 8.13
C ILE A 10 -4.81 15.25 7.46
N ASN A 11 -6.06 14.89 7.77
CA ASN A 11 -7.24 15.55 7.21
C ASN A 11 -7.39 16.99 7.71
N GLU A 12 -7.13 17.24 9.00
CA GLU A 12 -7.08 18.59 9.58
C GLU A 12 -6.05 19.47 8.86
N LEU A 13 -4.80 18.98 8.71
CA LEU A 13 -3.74 19.71 8.00
C LEU A 13 -4.09 19.92 6.52
N ALA A 14 -4.78 18.97 5.89
CA ALA A 14 -5.24 19.10 4.52
C ALA A 14 -6.37 20.13 4.35
N ALA A 15 -7.29 20.21 5.32
CA ALA A 15 -8.35 21.22 5.36
C ALA A 15 -7.75 22.62 5.58
N LYS A 16 -6.83 22.75 6.54
CA LYS A 16 -6.12 24.01 6.82
C LYS A 16 -5.35 24.52 5.59
N ARG A 17 -4.63 23.63 4.90
CA ARG A 17 -3.96 23.93 3.63
C ARG A 17 -4.88 24.52 2.57
N LYS A 18 -6.12 24.02 2.47
CA LYS A 18 -7.10 24.48 1.48
C LYS A 18 -7.71 25.82 1.84
N ALA A 19 -7.90 26.10 3.13
CA ALA A 19 -8.52 27.33 3.59
C ALA A 19 -7.53 28.50 3.64
N GLU A 20 -6.42 28.33 4.35
CA GLU A 20 -5.54 29.43 4.77
C GLU A 20 -4.09 29.25 4.29
N GLY A 21 -3.74 28.04 3.85
CA GLY A 21 -2.36 27.63 3.58
C GLY A 21 -1.74 26.87 4.76
N LEU A 22 -0.55 26.30 4.56
CA LEU A 22 0.23 25.64 5.61
C LEU A 22 1.46 26.46 5.91
N THR A 23 1.84 26.54 7.17
CA THR A 23 3.18 27.02 7.52
C THR A 23 4.24 25.96 7.15
N PRO A 24 5.53 26.34 7.03
CA PRO A 24 6.60 25.39 6.73
C PRO A 24 6.72 24.26 7.76
N GLU A 25 6.41 24.55 9.03
CA GLU A 25 6.42 23.58 10.12
C GLU A 25 5.29 22.57 9.98
N GLU A 26 4.07 23.04 9.70
CA GLU A 26 2.91 22.18 9.49
C GLU A 26 3.02 21.35 8.21
N GLU A 27 3.68 21.88 7.17
CA GLU A 27 3.96 21.11 5.96
C GLU A 27 4.94 19.96 6.25
N LYS A 28 5.93 20.19 7.11
CA LYS A 28 6.86 19.16 7.56
C LYS A 28 6.14 18.10 8.39
N GLU A 29 5.32 18.51 9.36
CA GLU A 29 4.48 17.59 10.16
C GLU A 29 3.59 16.74 9.25
N ARG A 30 2.90 17.37 8.29
CA ARG A 30 2.06 16.67 7.32
C ARG A 30 2.83 15.63 6.50
N LYS A 31 4.04 15.98 6.04
CA LYS A 31 4.91 15.05 5.28
C LYS A 31 5.31 13.86 6.14
N GLU A 32 5.72 14.09 7.38
CA GLU A 32 6.12 13.03 8.31
C GLU A 32 4.95 12.08 8.62
N LEU A 33 3.76 12.62 8.93
CA LEU A 33 2.55 11.84 9.16
C LEU A 33 2.16 11.03 7.93
N HIS A 34 2.25 11.62 6.73
CA HIS A 34 1.94 10.94 5.49
C HIS A 34 2.92 9.79 5.18
N GLN A 35 4.21 9.97 5.48
CA GLN A 35 5.19 8.89 5.35
C GLN A 35 4.88 7.73 6.31
N LEU A 36 4.50 8.03 7.55
CA LEU A 36 4.12 7.02 8.53
C LEU A 36 2.88 6.24 8.07
N TYR A 37 1.86 6.93 7.57
CA TYR A 37 0.67 6.32 6.96
C TYR A 37 1.04 5.38 5.81
N LEU A 38 1.82 5.88 4.84
CA LEU A 38 2.20 5.12 3.66
C LEU A 38 3.01 3.88 4.02
N LYS A 39 3.86 3.94 5.05
CA LYS A 39 4.63 2.77 5.50
C LYS A 39 3.72 1.64 5.96
N GLY A 40 2.71 1.95 6.78
CA GLY A 40 1.72 0.95 7.23
C GLY A 40 0.85 0.45 6.08
N PHE A 41 0.35 1.37 5.27
CA PHE A 41 -0.53 1.08 4.14
C PHE A 41 0.13 0.20 3.08
N ARG A 42 1.39 0.47 2.72
CA ARG A 42 2.16 -0.34 1.76
C ARG A 42 2.32 -1.79 2.22
N SER A 43 2.47 -2.03 3.52
CA SER A 43 2.56 -3.38 4.07
C SER A 43 1.26 -4.16 3.90
N GLY A 44 0.13 -3.52 4.20
CA GLY A 44 -1.20 -4.10 4.01
C GLY A 44 -1.51 -4.40 2.54
N ILE A 45 -1.29 -3.42 1.66
CA ILE A 45 -1.46 -3.61 0.21
C ILE A 45 -0.57 -4.73 -0.32
N LYS A 46 0.71 -4.77 0.08
CA LYS A 46 1.63 -5.81 -0.38
C LYS A 46 1.08 -7.20 -0.06
N THR A 47 0.52 -7.39 1.13
CA THR A 47 -0.09 -8.66 1.54
C THR A 47 -1.33 -9.00 0.71
N GLN A 48 -2.18 -8.02 0.43
CA GLN A 48 -3.36 -8.21 -0.43
C GLN A 48 -2.98 -8.55 -1.88
N ILE A 49 -2.01 -7.83 -2.46
CA ILE A 49 -1.54 -8.06 -3.84
C ILE A 49 -0.88 -9.44 -3.96
N GLU A 50 -0.09 -9.85 -2.97
CA GLU A 50 0.54 -11.17 -2.94
C GLU A 50 -0.48 -12.32 -2.90
N GLY A 51 -1.67 -12.08 -2.32
CA GLY A 51 -2.77 -13.04 -2.30
C GLY A 51 -3.66 -13.02 -3.56
N MET A 52 -3.44 -12.10 -4.50
CA MET A 52 -4.26 -12.00 -5.71
C MET A 52 -3.62 -12.71 -6.90
N LYS A 53 -4.46 -13.25 -7.78
CA LYS A 53 -4.09 -13.75 -9.10
C LYS A 53 -4.64 -12.80 -10.16
N VAL A 54 -3.79 -12.33 -11.06
CA VAL A 54 -4.21 -11.43 -12.14
C VAL A 54 -4.47 -12.26 -13.39
N VAL A 55 -5.70 -12.20 -13.90
CA VAL A 55 -6.11 -12.89 -15.13
C VAL A 55 -6.53 -11.87 -16.19
N ASP A 56 -6.12 -12.12 -17.44
CA ASP A 56 -6.53 -11.31 -18.59
C ASP A 56 -7.96 -11.69 -19.03
N SER A 57 -8.59 -10.86 -19.88
CA SER A 57 -9.94 -11.08 -20.42
C SER A 57 -10.10 -12.42 -21.15
N LYS A 58 -9.00 -13.01 -21.61
CA LYS A 58 -8.93 -14.34 -22.24
C LYS A 58 -8.72 -15.50 -21.25
N GLY A 59 -8.72 -15.23 -19.94
CA GLY A 59 -8.53 -16.22 -18.88
C GLY A 59 -7.08 -16.65 -18.63
N LYS A 60 -6.10 -16.02 -19.29
CA LYS A 60 -4.66 -16.30 -19.09
C LYS A 60 -4.17 -15.64 -17.81
N ASP A 61 -3.43 -16.38 -16.99
CA ASP A 61 -2.72 -15.82 -15.82
C ASP A 61 -1.59 -14.90 -16.29
N VAL A 62 -1.77 -13.60 -16.04
CA VAL A 62 -0.80 -12.53 -16.35
C VAL A 62 -0.21 -11.94 -15.07
N THR A 63 -0.23 -12.70 -13.97
CA THR A 63 0.43 -12.29 -12.72
C THR A 63 1.91 -11.99 -13.01
N PRO A 64 2.41 -10.78 -12.66
CA PRO A 64 3.80 -10.40 -12.85
C PRO A 64 4.79 -11.41 -12.24
N ASP A 65 5.92 -11.66 -12.90
CA ASP A 65 6.88 -12.70 -12.48
C ASP A 65 7.42 -12.47 -11.07
N LYS A 66 7.67 -11.20 -10.70
CA LYS A 66 8.06 -10.83 -9.34
C LYS A 66 7.04 -11.27 -8.28
N LEU A 67 5.75 -11.23 -8.60
CA LEU A 67 4.69 -11.69 -7.70
C LEU A 67 4.61 -13.22 -7.68
N LYS A 68 4.80 -13.89 -8.82
CA LYS A 68 4.89 -15.35 -8.87
C LYS A 68 6.01 -15.90 -8.00
N GLU A 69 7.19 -15.28 -8.05
CA GLU A 69 8.35 -15.63 -7.22
C GLU A 69 8.05 -15.48 -5.72
N ILE A 70 7.42 -14.37 -5.33
CA ILE A 70 7.02 -14.15 -3.93
C ILE A 70 5.97 -15.20 -3.52
N GLN A 71 4.98 -15.48 -4.35
CA GLN A 71 3.95 -16.48 -4.08
C GLN A 71 4.53 -17.90 -3.99
N LYS A 72 5.54 -18.24 -4.81
CA LYS A 72 6.29 -19.50 -4.74
C LYS A 72 7.00 -19.64 -3.40
N LYS A 73 7.73 -18.59 -2.97
CA LYS A 73 8.42 -18.55 -1.67
C LYS A 73 7.47 -18.62 -0.48
N ARG A 74 6.27 -18.05 -0.60
CA ARG A 74 5.23 -18.06 0.45
C ARG A 74 4.27 -19.25 0.34
N HIS A 75 4.52 -20.21 -0.56
CA HIS A 75 3.68 -21.38 -0.82
C HIS A 75 2.21 -21.06 -1.15
N LEU A 76 1.95 -19.90 -1.76
CA LEU A 76 0.62 -19.45 -2.16
C LEU A 76 0.23 -20.03 -3.53
N HIS A 77 -1.08 -20.26 -3.73
CA HIS A 77 -1.67 -20.72 -4.99
C HIS A 77 -1.02 -21.97 -5.61
N ASN A 78 -0.42 -22.85 -4.80
CA ASN A 78 0.30 -24.04 -5.24
C ASN A 78 1.40 -23.78 -6.28
N ARG A 79 1.89 -22.54 -6.44
CA ARG A 79 2.95 -22.20 -7.41
C ARG A 79 4.30 -22.85 -7.10
N HIS A 80 4.46 -23.40 -5.89
CA HIS A 80 5.62 -24.21 -5.52
C HIS A 80 5.63 -25.60 -6.18
N LEU A 81 4.49 -26.06 -6.70
CA LEU A 81 4.34 -27.32 -7.42
C LEU A 81 4.47 -27.18 -8.94
N ASP A 82 4.49 -25.94 -9.45
CA ASP A 82 4.77 -25.67 -10.85
C ASP A 82 6.22 -26.14 -11.13
N LYS A 83 6.34 -27.35 -11.68
CA LYS A 83 7.61 -27.91 -12.16
C LYS A 83 8.07 -27.10 -13.37
N GLU A 84 9.36 -26.75 -13.37
CA GLU A 84 10.05 -26.09 -14.49
C GLU A 84 9.88 -26.85 -15.81
#